data_AF-A0A0C9Z363-F1
#
_entry.id   AF-A0A0C9Z363-F1
#
_cell.length_a   1.000
_cell.length_b   1.000
_cell.length_c   1.000
_cell.angle_alpha   90.00
_cell.angle_beta   90.00
_cell.angle_gamma   90.00
#
_symmetry.space_group_name_H-M   'P 1'
#
loop_
_entity.id
_entity.type
_entity.pdbx_description
1 polymer ?
#
loop_
_entity_poly.entity_id
_entity_poly.type
_entity_poly.pdbx_seq_one_letter_code
_entity_poly.pdbx_strand_id
1 'polypeptide(L)'
;MIDNACIGDVKWQSFTVKYTGDVVADPAPWMHDEYDIWFRDPNEVVWNMLANPEFANNMDLQLFHEYNMTDSTWWWQDFMSGDWAWCQADIITEDQDCLGSTFIPIILGSDKTTVWVATSQNDYYPLYLSIRNIHNSICQAHHNGVVLITFLAMPKTTREYASKDEFHRFWCQLFHSSLSHILKMLKPGMVKPEVMPFGDGHYRCII
;
A
#
# COMPACT_ATOMS: atom_id res chain seq x y z
N MET A 1 8.95 -14.03 30.20
CA MET A 1 8.04 -12.92 30.54
C MET A 1 7.77 -12.25 29.21
N ILE A 2 6.71 -12.69 28.54
CA ILE A 2 6.31 -12.24 27.20
C ILE A 2 5.07 -11.41 27.45
N ASP A 3 5.26 -10.11 27.60
CA ASP A 3 4.16 -9.17 27.71
C ASP A 3 3.98 -8.46 26.36
N ASN A 4 2.83 -8.74 25.74
CA ASN A 4 1.98 -7.82 25.00
C ASN A 4 2.58 -6.94 23.90
N ALA A 5 2.70 -7.50 22.70
CA ALA A 5 2.33 -6.76 21.49
C ALA A 5 1.04 -7.39 20.94
N CYS A 6 -0.10 -6.74 21.14
CA CYS A 6 -1.30 -7.03 20.37
C CYS A 6 -1.09 -6.52 18.94
N ILE A 7 -0.30 -7.22 18.13
CA ILE A 7 -0.30 -7.05 16.67
C ILE A 7 -1.60 -7.69 16.20
N GLY A 8 -2.69 -6.92 16.28
CA GLY A 8 -4.03 -7.36 15.94
C GLY A 8 -4.19 -7.45 14.43
N ASP A 9 -4.71 -8.56 13.93
CA ASP A 9 -5.02 -8.73 12.52
C ASP A 9 -6.01 -7.62 12.08
N VAL A 10 -5.61 -6.80 11.11
CA VAL A 10 -6.45 -5.68 10.62
C VAL A 10 -7.70 -6.26 9.97
N LYS A 11 -8.88 -5.79 10.39
CA LYS A 11 -10.16 -6.35 9.94
C LYS A 11 -10.37 -6.09 8.45
N TRP A 12 -10.86 -7.11 7.75
CA TRP A 12 -11.36 -6.97 6.39
C TRP A 12 -12.67 -6.18 6.39
N GLN A 13 -12.76 -5.25 5.45
CA GLN A 13 -13.95 -4.47 5.11
C GLN A 13 -14.21 -4.61 3.61
N SER A 14 -15.39 -4.23 3.16
CA SER A 14 -15.73 -4.27 1.74
C SER A 14 -16.59 -3.10 1.30
N PHE A 15 -16.52 -2.82 0.01
CA PHE A 15 -17.42 -1.91 -0.68
C PHE A 15 -17.71 -2.47 -2.08
N THR A 16 -18.85 -2.08 -2.63
CA THR A 16 -19.31 -2.56 -3.94
C THR A 16 -19.20 -1.43 -4.95
N VAL A 17 -18.64 -1.74 -6.13
CA VAL A 17 -18.56 -0.83 -7.27
C VAL A 17 -19.44 -1.37 -8.39
N LYS A 18 -20.12 -0.47 -9.10
CA LYS A 18 -20.93 -0.80 -10.27
C LYS A 18 -20.70 0.22 -11.37
N TYR A 19 -20.99 -0.17 -12.61
CA TYR A 19 -21.00 0.76 -13.72
C TYR A 19 -22.11 1.82 -13.53
N THR A 20 -21.78 3.09 -13.77
CA THR A 20 -22.72 4.23 -13.61
C THR A 20 -22.84 5.08 -14.87
N GLY A 21 -22.32 4.62 -16.01
CA GLY A 21 -22.45 5.32 -17.28
C GLY A 21 -23.80 5.07 -17.96
N ASP A 22 -24.00 5.71 -19.11
CA ASP A 22 -25.23 5.56 -19.87
C ASP A 22 -25.40 4.12 -20.38
N VAL A 23 -26.52 3.51 -20.00
CA VAL A 23 -26.88 2.15 -20.42
C VAL A 23 -27.51 2.24 -21.82
N VAL A 24 -26.82 1.68 -22.81
CA VAL A 24 -27.34 1.55 -24.19
C VAL A 24 -28.47 0.51 -24.27
N ALA A 25 -29.24 0.52 -25.36
CA ALA A 25 -30.44 -0.32 -25.51
C ALA A 25 -30.19 -1.84 -25.42
N ASP A 26 -28.96 -2.30 -25.70
CA ASP A 26 -28.50 -3.69 -25.52
C ASP A 26 -27.18 -3.68 -24.73
N PRO A 27 -27.26 -3.57 -23.39
CA PRO A 27 -26.09 -3.39 -22.55
C PRO A 27 -25.33 -4.69 -22.35
N ALA A 28 -24.00 -4.59 -22.33
CA ALA A 28 -23.15 -5.73 -22.04
C ALA A 28 -23.36 -6.22 -20.59
N PRO A 29 -23.24 -7.54 -20.30
CA PRO A 29 -23.49 -8.07 -18.96
C PRO A 29 -22.72 -7.35 -17.83
N TRP A 30 -21.45 -7.00 -18.08
CA TRP A 30 -20.59 -6.30 -17.12
C TRP A 30 -21.08 -4.90 -16.73
N MET A 31 -22.00 -4.28 -17.50
CA MET A 31 -22.59 -2.99 -17.15
C MET A 31 -23.64 -3.09 -16.04
N HIS A 32 -24.12 -4.30 -15.74
CA HIS A 32 -25.08 -4.56 -14.66
C HIS A 32 -24.47 -5.31 -13.48
N ASP A 33 -23.24 -5.78 -13.62
CA ASP A 33 -22.55 -6.50 -12.58
C ASP A 33 -22.14 -5.58 -11.41
N GLU A 34 -22.14 -6.19 -10.23
CA GLU A 34 -21.62 -5.61 -9.00
C GLU A 34 -20.27 -6.24 -8.66
N TYR A 35 -19.31 -5.39 -8.32
CA TYR A 35 -17.93 -5.78 -8.03
C TYR A 35 -17.62 -5.48 -6.58
N ASP A 36 -17.63 -6.53 -5.74
CA ASP A 36 -17.22 -6.42 -4.35
C ASP A 36 -15.70 -6.38 -4.24
N ILE A 37 -15.20 -5.32 -3.59
CA ILE A 37 -13.78 -5.16 -3.27
C ILE A 37 -13.61 -5.35 -1.77
N TRP A 38 -12.77 -6.30 -1.40
CA TRP A 38 -12.38 -6.56 -0.02
C TRP A 38 -11.03 -5.94 0.27
N PHE A 39 -10.92 -5.19 1.37
CA PHE A 39 -9.72 -4.47 1.74
C PHE A 39 -9.51 -4.40 3.25
N ARG A 40 -8.28 -4.14 3.67
CA ARG A 40 -7.87 -3.79 5.03
C ARG A 40 -7.51 -2.31 5.06
N ASP A 41 -7.82 -1.62 6.16
CA ASP A 41 -7.47 -0.22 6.30
C ASP A 41 -5.94 -0.06 6.22
N PRO A 42 -5.40 0.62 5.19
CA PRO A 42 -3.95 0.73 5.01
C PRO A 42 -3.30 1.57 6.10
N ASN A 43 -4.00 2.50 6.75
CA ASN A 43 -3.47 3.28 7.86
C ASN A 43 -3.28 2.37 9.09
N GLU A 44 -4.28 1.54 9.43
CA GLU A 44 -4.14 0.55 10.51
C GLU A 44 -3.04 -0.49 10.21
N VAL A 45 -2.87 -0.88 8.94
CA VAL A 45 -1.77 -1.76 8.52
C VAL A 45 -0.41 -1.09 8.77
N VAL A 46 -0.24 0.17 8.36
CA VAL A 46 1.00 0.93 8.61
C VAL A 46 1.26 1.08 10.11
N TRP A 47 0.23 1.38 10.90
CA TRP A 47 0.33 1.45 12.36
C TRP A 47 0.87 0.15 12.96
N ASN A 48 0.29 -0.99 12.57
CA ASN A 48 0.73 -2.31 13.03
C ASN A 48 2.17 -2.63 12.59
N MET A 49 2.56 -2.24 11.37
CA MET A 49 3.93 -2.43 10.89
C MET A 49 4.92 -1.62 11.72
N LEU A 50 4.65 -0.32 11.96
CA LEU A 50 5.54 0.53 12.75
C LEU A 50 5.64 0.06 14.20
N ALA A 51 4.52 -0.37 14.79
CA ALA A 51 4.46 -0.89 16.16
C ALA A 51 5.10 -2.28 16.32
N ASN A 52 5.51 -2.95 15.23
CA ASN A 52 6.08 -4.30 15.30
C ASN A 52 7.48 -4.29 15.95
N PRO A 53 7.69 -4.92 17.12
CA PRO A 53 8.99 -4.98 17.77
C PRO A 53 10.08 -5.67 16.95
N GLU A 54 9.72 -6.56 16.02
CA GLU A 54 10.68 -7.23 15.13
C GLU A 54 11.40 -6.25 14.19
N PHE A 55 10.78 -5.09 13.91
CA PHE A 55 11.34 -4.07 13.03
C PHE A 55 12.17 -3.03 13.79
N ALA A 56 12.11 -3.00 15.12
CA ALA A 56 12.68 -1.93 15.96
C ALA A 56 14.16 -1.61 15.65
N ASN A 57 14.97 -2.63 15.37
CA ASN A 57 16.40 -2.49 15.08
C ASN A 57 16.73 -2.56 13.57
N ASN A 58 15.72 -2.68 12.72
CA ASN A 58 15.87 -2.88 11.28
C ASN A 58 15.05 -1.84 10.50
N MET A 59 14.96 -0.63 11.06
CA MET A 59 14.29 0.51 10.45
C MET A 59 15.19 1.73 10.47
N ASP A 60 15.24 2.41 9.33
CA ASP A 60 15.94 3.67 9.18
C ASP A 60 14.99 4.81 9.56
N LEU A 61 15.36 5.56 10.59
CA LEU A 61 14.61 6.74 11.04
C LEU A 61 15.09 8.04 10.37
N GLN A 62 16.23 7.96 9.68
CA GLN A 62 16.88 9.08 9.03
C GLN A 62 17.38 8.62 7.66
N LEU A 63 17.45 9.57 6.75
CA LEU A 63 18.07 9.37 5.45
C LEU A 63 19.58 9.27 5.61
N PHE A 64 20.22 8.51 4.72
CA PHE A 64 21.66 8.36 4.73
C PHE A 64 22.19 8.10 3.32
N HIS A 65 23.51 8.18 3.17
CA HIS A 65 24.23 7.74 1.99
C HIS A 65 25.32 6.79 2.43
N GLU A 66 25.42 5.62 1.80
CA GLU A 66 26.47 4.65 2.06
C GLU A 66 27.51 4.70 0.96
N TYR A 67 28.77 4.89 1.33
CA TYR A 67 29.88 4.90 0.38
C TYR A 67 30.82 3.74 0.66
N ASN A 68 31.27 3.07 -0.40
CA ASN A 68 32.32 2.08 -0.31
C ASN A 68 33.63 2.77 0.09
N MET A 69 34.23 2.31 1.18
CA MET A 69 35.47 2.88 1.75
C MET A 69 36.66 2.81 0.79
N THR A 70 36.65 1.92 -0.20
CA THR A 70 37.80 1.67 -1.08
C THR A 70 37.84 2.61 -2.28
N ASP A 71 36.69 2.88 -2.89
CA ASP A 71 36.57 3.63 -4.14
C ASP A 71 35.61 4.83 -4.04
N SER A 72 35.05 5.09 -2.85
CA SER A 72 34.04 6.13 -2.61
C SER A 72 32.82 6.04 -3.53
N THR A 73 32.58 4.86 -4.11
CA THR A 73 31.37 4.63 -4.90
C THR A 73 30.18 4.47 -4.00
N TRP A 74 29.04 4.99 -4.44
CA TRP A 74 27.80 4.89 -3.70
C TRP A 74 27.23 3.48 -3.78
N TRP A 75 26.91 2.92 -2.61
CA TRP A 75 26.17 1.68 -2.47
C TRP A 75 24.69 1.95 -2.17
N TRP A 76 23.82 1.39 -3.01
CA TRP A 76 22.39 1.31 -2.80
C TRP A 76 22.02 -0.06 -2.26
N GLN A 77 21.60 -0.13 -1.00
CA GLN A 77 21.09 -1.37 -0.43
C GLN A 77 19.66 -1.17 0.08
N ASP A 78 19.45 -0.23 0.97
CA ASP A 78 18.16 0.02 1.63
C ASP A 78 17.49 1.28 1.05
N PHE A 79 16.17 1.37 1.14
CA PHE A 79 15.42 2.39 0.42
C PHE A 79 15.79 3.82 0.84
N MET A 80 16.08 4.03 2.13
CA MET A 80 16.48 5.34 2.67
C MET A 80 17.89 5.76 2.28
N SER A 81 18.67 4.86 1.68
CA SER A 81 19.93 5.20 1.04
C SER A 81 19.73 5.90 -0.32
N GLY A 82 18.49 5.98 -0.81
CA GLY A 82 18.03 6.49 -2.11
C GLY A 82 18.05 8.03 -2.27
N ASP A 83 18.52 8.56 -3.40
CA ASP A 83 18.38 9.99 -3.78
C ASP A 83 16.93 10.46 -3.72
N TRP A 84 16.00 9.57 -4.13
CA TRP A 84 14.58 9.87 -4.13
C TRP A 84 14.07 10.24 -2.73
N ALA A 85 14.54 9.55 -1.68
CA ALA A 85 14.11 9.82 -0.32
C ALA A 85 14.62 11.18 0.18
N TRP A 86 15.83 11.58 -0.21
CA TRP A 86 16.37 12.92 0.02
C TRP A 86 15.54 14.01 -0.66
N CYS A 87 15.20 13.84 -1.93
CA CYS A 87 14.32 14.77 -2.64
C CYS A 87 12.95 14.89 -1.97
N GLN A 88 12.40 13.80 -1.40
CA GLN A 88 11.14 13.88 -0.65
C GLN A 88 11.32 14.65 0.67
N ALA A 89 12.40 14.41 1.42
CA ALA A 89 12.65 15.16 2.65
C ALA A 89 12.79 16.66 2.38
N ASP A 90 13.47 17.07 1.31
CA ASP A 90 13.57 18.48 0.92
C ASP A 90 12.18 19.12 0.77
N ILE A 91 11.27 18.46 0.03
CA ILE A 91 9.88 18.92 -0.16
C ILE A 91 9.12 18.96 1.17
N ILE A 92 9.23 17.91 1.98
CA ILE A 92 8.52 17.79 3.26
C ILE A 92 8.96 18.91 4.23
N THR A 93 10.24 19.26 4.24
CA THR A 93 10.78 20.30 5.13
C THR A 93 10.42 21.73 4.74
N GLU A 94 9.82 21.94 3.56
CA GLU A 94 9.22 23.24 3.21
C GLU A 94 8.06 23.59 4.15
N ASP A 95 7.34 22.59 4.66
CA ASP A 95 6.31 22.76 5.69
C ASP A 95 6.93 22.76 7.09
N GLN A 96 6.72 23.86 7.82
CA GLN A 96 7.20 24.02 9.19
C GLN A 96 6.57 23.00 10.16
N ASP A 97 5.33 22.56 9.91
CA ASP A 97 4.66 21.58 10.75
C ASP A 97 5.32 20.19 10.64
N CYS A 98 6.00 19.91 9.53
CA CYS A 98 6.68 18.64 9.24
C CYS A 98 8.13 18.59 9.77
N LEU A 99 8.68 19.69 10.29
CA LEU A 99 10.06 19.71 10.77
C LEU A 99 10.28 18.72 11.92
N GLY A 100 11.25 17.83 11.74
CA GLY A 100 11.59 16.79 12.71
C GLY A 100 10.68 15.55 12.69
N SER A 101 9.73 15.48 11.75
CA SER A 101 8.97 14.25 11.49
C SER A 101 9.85 13.21 10.80
N THR A 102 9.53 11.93 11.03
CA THR A 102 10.15 10.80 10.33
C THR A 102 9.36 10.50 9.06
N PHE A 103 10.02 10.56 7.91
CA PHE A 103 9.41 10.19 6.64
C PHE A 103 9.19 8.68 6.55
N ILE A 104 7.96 8.24 6.32
CA ILE A 104 7.57 6.83 6.19
C ILE A 104 7.07 6.55 4.76
N PRO A 105 7.95 6.10 3.85
CA PRO A 105 7.56 5.79 2.48
C PRO A 105 6.67 4.54 2.44
N ILE A 106 5.49 4.67 1.83
CA ILE A 106 4.58 3.56 1.58
C ILE A 106 4.79 3.07 0.15
N ILE A 107 5.05 1.78 -0.02
CA ILE A 107 5.09 1.14 -1.33
C ILE A 107 3.92 0.18 -1.50
N LEU A 108 3.39 0.16 -2.72
CA LEU A 108 2.36 -0.80 -3.13
C LEU A 108 2.94 -1.73 -4.19
N GLY A 109 2.65 -3.01 -4.05
CA GLY A 109 2.96 -4.04 -5.04
C GLY A 109 1.69 -4.78 -5.42
N SER A 110 1.46 -4.98 -6.70
CA SER A 110 0.42 -5.92 -7.16
C SER A 110 1.09 -6.98 -7.99
N ASP A 111 0.71 -8.23 -7.76
CA ASP A 111 1.13 -9.34 -8.61
C ASP A 111 -0.01 -9.67 -9.59
N LYS A 112 0.35 -10.30 -10.72
CA LYS A 112 -0.63 -10.75 -11.72
C LYS A 112 -1.26 -12.10 -11.33
N THR A 113 -0.95 -12.66 -10.16
CA THR A 113 -1.48 -13.98 -9.79
C THR A 113 -2.94 -13.85 -9.42
N THR A 114 -3.80 -14.33 -10.32
CA THR A 114 -5.23 -14.46 -10.07
C THR A 114 -5.46 -15.41 -8.90
N VAL A 115 -6.01 -14.90 -7.81
CA VAL A 115 -6.51 -15.73 -6.71
C VAL A 115 -7.97 -16.06 -6.98
N TRP A 116 -8.31 -17.36 -6.96
CA TRP A 116 -9.69 -17.82 -7.04
C TRP A 116 -10.23 -18.04 -5.63
N VAL A 117 -11.22 -17.26 -5.22
CA VAL A 117 -11.91 -17.49 -3.95
C VAL A 117 -13.06 -18.46 -4.25
N ALA A 118 -13.04 -19.66 -3.67
CA ALA A 118 -13.97 -20.74 -3.98
C ALA A 118 -15.47 -20.36 -3.87
N THR A 119 -15.78 -19.27 -3.15
CA THR A 119 -17.13 -18.75 -2.93
C THR A 119 -17.60 -17.71 -3.97
N SER A 120 -16.71 -17.15 -4.80
CA SER A 120 -17.10 -16.16 -5.82
C SER A 120 -16.55 -16.58 -7.18
N GLN A 121 -17.37 -16.54 -8.23
CA GLN A 121 -16.94 -16.78 -9.62
C GLN A 121 -15.97 -15.70 -10.17
N ASN A 122 -15.50 -14.79 -9.31
CA ASN A 122 -14.68 -13.65 -9.64
C ASN A 122 -13.20 -13.93 -9.40
N ASP A 123 -12.41 -13.42 -10.33
CA ASP A 123 -10.96 -13.44 -10.28
C ASP A 123 -10.50 -12.12 -9.64
N TYR A 124 -9.44 -12.16 -8.83
CA TYR A 124 -8.91 -10.96 -8.16
C TYR A 124 -7.40 -10.81 -8.34
N TYR A 125 -6.95 -9.56 -8.39
CA TYR A 125 -5.54 -9.20 -8.23
C TYR A 125 -5.27 -8.81 -6.78
N PRO A 126 -4.32 -9.45 -6.09
CA PRO A 126 -3.91 -9.00 -4.77
C PRO A 126 -3.14 -7.68 -4.88
N LEU A 127 -3.33 -6.82 -3.87
CA LEU A 127 -2.54 -5.62 -3.64
C LEU A 127 -1.87 -5.74 -2.29
N TYR A 128 -0.55 -5.61 -2.28
CA TYR A 128 0.27 -5.62 -1.08
C TYR A 128 0.77 -4.22 -0.75
N LEU A 129 0.95 -3.96 0.54
CA LEU A 129 1.50 -2.75 1.10
C LEU A 129 2.75 -3.10 1.92
N SER A 130 3.73 -2.22 1.89
CA SER A 130 4.91 -2.27 2.75
C SER A 130 5.34 -0.86 3.10
N ILE A 131 5.90 -0.69 4.30
CA ILE A 131 6.67 0.52 4.66
C ILE A 131 8.10 0.31 4.22
N ARG A 132 8.70 1.28 3.53
CA ARG A 132 10.02 1.14 2.92
C ARG A 132 11.17 1.64 3.76
N ASN A 133 10.91 2.16 4.96
CA ASN A 133 11.96 2.47 5.92
C ASN A 133 12.48 1.24 6.67
N ILE A 134 11.95 0.03 6.42
CA ILE A 134 12.51 -1.24 6.94
C ILE A 134 13.67 -1.70 6.05
N HIS A 135 14.68 -2.33 6.66
CA HIS A 135 15.80 -2.93 5.94
C HIS A 135 15.33 -4.06 5.02
N ASN A 136 16.00 -4.20 3.88
CA ASN A 136 15.65 -5.19 2.87
C ASN A 136 15.77 -6.64 3.38
N SER A 137 16.62 -6.90 4.37
CA SER A 137 16.72 -8.20 5.05
C SER A 137 15.39 -8.62 5.68
N ILE A 138 14.64 -7.68 6.27
CA ILE A 138 13.32 -7.92 6.86
C ILE A 138 12.27 -8.22 5.79
N CYS A 139 12.35 -7.53 4.65
CA CYS A 139 11.46 -7.80 3.51
C CYS A 139 11.62 -9.22 2.97
N GLN A 140 12.83 -9.78 3.04
CA GLN A 140 13.14 -11.11 2.50
C GLN A 140 12.86 -12.26 3.48
N ALA A 141 12.89 -12.00 4.79
CA ALA A 141 12.86 -13.03 5.83
C ALA A 141 11.45 -13.36 6.40
N HIS A 142 10.37 -13.09 5.66
CA HIS A 142 8.98 -13.40 6.05
C HIS A 142 8.46 -12.74 7.35
N HIS A 143 9.06 -11.64 7.82
CA HIS A 143 8.66 -10.94 9.06
C HIS A 143 7.43 -10.01 8.89
N ASN A 144 6.47 -10.34 8.03
CA ASN A 144 5.35 -9.44 7.68
C ASN A 144 5.79 -8.06 7.14
N GLY A 145 6.97 -7.96 6.54
CA GLY A 145 7.44 -6.73 5.88
C GLY A 145 6.62 -6.34 4.64
N VAL A 146 5.78 -7.25 4.15
CA VAL A 146 4.82 -7.04 3.05
C VAL A 146 3.48 -7.62 3.46
N VAL A 147 2.41 -6.82 3.39
CA VAL A 147 1.07 -7.17 3.89
C VAL A 147 0.05 -7.06 2.76
N LEU A 148 -0.76 -8.10 2.56
CA LEU A 148 -1.87 -8.08 1.58
C LEU A 148 -3.00 -7.15 2.04
N ILE A 149 -3.25 -6.05 1.37
CA ILE A 149 -4.27 -5.06 1.79
C ILE A 149 -5.57 -5.14 0.99
N THR A 150 -5.60 -5.71 -0.22
CA THR A 150 -6.84 -5.79 -0.97
C THR A 150 -6.85 -6.91 -2.01
N PHE A 151 -8.07 -7.31 -2.40
CA PHE A 151 -8.35 -8.09 -3.60
C PHE A 151 -9.10 -7.19 -4.60
N LEU A 152 -8.42 -6.75 -5.65
CA LEU A 152 -9.00 -5.91 -6.70
C LEU A 152 -9.82 -6.77 -7.66
N ALA A 153 -11.08 -6.40 -7.86
CA ALA A 153 -11.99 -7.12 -8.74
C ALA A 153 -11.50 -7.13 -10.20
N MET A 154 -11.51 -8.31 -10.82
CA MET A 154 -11.27 -8.47 -12.25
C MET A 154 -12.60 -8.73 -12.95
N PRO A 155 -13.16 -7.74 -13.67
CA PRO A 155 -14.43 -7.90 -14.34
C PRO A 155 -14.30 -8.92 -15.46
N LYS A 156 -15.25 -9.84 -15.54
CA LYS A 156 -15.34 -10.83 -16.61
C LYS A 156 -16.33 -10.35 -17.66
N THR A 157 -16.06 -10.70 -18.90
CA THR A 157 -16.95 -10.39 -20.01
C THR A 157 -16.87 -11.47 -21.09
N THR A 158 -17.86 -11.53 -21.97
CA THR A 158 -17.82 -12.41 -23.13
C THR A 158 -16.81 -11.90 -24.17
N ARG A 159 -16.34 -12.82 -25.03
CA ARG A 159 -15.35 -12.53 -26.09
C ARG A 159 -15.76 -11.37 -27.00
N GLU A 160 -17.06 -11.15 -27.17
CA GLU A 160 -17.66 -10.09 -27.99
C GLU A 160 -17.35 -8.69 -27.46
N TYR A 161 -17.21 -8.52 -26.14
CA TYR A 161 -16.95 -7.22 -25.51
C TYR A 161 -15.51 -7.10 -24.99
N ALA A 162 -14.76 -8.20 -24.90
CA ALA A 162 -13.42 -8.22 -24.32
C ALA A 162 -12.43 -7.25 -24.98
N SER A 163 -12.57 -6.99 -26.28
CA SER A 163 -11.71 -6.07 -27.04
C SER A 163 -12.30 -4.68 -27.22
N LYS A 164 -13.46 -4.37 -26.62
CA LYS A 164 -14.11 -3.06 -26.77
C LYS A 164 -13.50 -2.03 -25.83
N ASP A 165 -13.26 -0.83 -26.34
CA ASP A 165 -12.68 0.28 -25.58
C ASP A 165 -13.50 0.66 -24.36
N GLU A 166 -14.83 0.52 -24.43
CA GLU A 166 -15.72 0.77 -23.29
C GLU A 166 -15.44 -0.16 -22.12
N PHE A 167 -15.19 -1.44 -22.38
CA PHE A 167 -14.86 -2.42 -21.37
C PHE A 167 -13.47 -2.17 -20.79
N HIS A 168 -12.46 -1.89 -21.63
CA HIS A 168 -11.12 -1.52 -21.17
C HIS A 168 -11.14 -0.26 -20.29
N ARG A 169 -11.90 0.77 -20.70
CA ARG A 169 -12.08 1.99 -19.93
C ARG A 169 -12.75 1.70 -18.59
N PHE A 170 -13.82 0.91 -18.58
CA PHE A 170 -14.50 0.50 -17.36
C PHE A 170 -13.54 -0.26 -16.42
N TRP A 171 -12.76 -1.20 -16.95
CA TRP A 171 -11.79 -1.95 -16.16
C TRP A 171 -10.73 -1.04 -15.53
N CYS A 172 -10.15 -0.10 -16.29
CA CYS A 172 -9.23 0.90 -15.75
C CYS A 172 -9.90 1.77 -14.68
N GLN A 173 -11.15 2.20 -14.89
CA GLN A 173 -11.90 2.99 -13.91
C GLN A 173 -12.18 2.20 -12.64
N LEU A 174 -12.61 0.95 -12.74
CA LEU A 174 -12.84 0.06 -11.61
C LEU A 174 -11.55 -0.10 -10.80
N PHE A 175 -10.42 -0.35 -11.46
CA PHE A 175 -9.11 -0.48 -10.81
C PHE A 175 -8.70 0.81 -10.08
N HIS A 176 -8.66 1.95 -10.78
CA HIS A 176 -8.20 3.21 -10.20
C HIS A 176 -9.15 3.80 -9.16
N SER A 177 -10.47 3.65 -9.32
CA SER A 177 -11.45 4.10 -8.33
C SER A 177 -11.36 3.27 -7.05
N SER A 178 -11.16 1.95 -7.17
CA SER A 178 -10.95 1.06 -6.02
C SER A 178 -9.69 1.45 -5.24
N LEU A 179 -8.56 1.63 -5.94
CA LEU A 179 -7.32 2.11 -5.33
C LEU A 179 -7.50 3.48 -4.65
N SER A 180 -8.15 4.42 -5.33
CA SER A 180 -8.42 5.75 -4.78
C SER A 180 -9.27 5.70 -3.51
N HIS A 181 -10.27 4.81 -3.46
CA HIS A 181 -11.09 4.59 -2.28
C HIS A 181 -10.26 4.07 -1.10
N ILE A 182 -9.47 3.01 -1.32
CA ILE A 182 -8.65 2.36 -0.29
C ILE A 182 -7.57 3.32 0.22
N LEU A 183 -6.81 3.92 -0.69
CA LEU A 183 -5.66 4.78 -0.35
C LEU A 183 -6.08 6.16 0.20
N LYS A 184 -7.37 6.52 0.12
CA LYS A 184 -7.89 7.74 0.74
C LYS A 184 -7.59 7.78 2.25
N MET A 185 -7.55 6.62 2.91
CA MET A 185 -7.27 6.49 4.33
C MET A 185 -5.85 6.93 4.73
N LEU A 186 -4.90 6.95 3.78
CA LEU A 186 -3.53 7.43 4.02
C LEU A 186 -3.39 8.95 3.88
N LYS A 187 -4.31 9.61 3.16
CA LYS A 187 -4.18 11.04 2.83
C LYS A 187 -4.01 11.97 4.04
N PRO A 188 -4.71 11.77 5.18
CA PRO A 188 -4.52 12.62 6.35
C PRO A 188 -3.06 12.66 6.82
N GLY A 189 -2.45 11.49 6.99
CA GLY A 189 -1.06 11.33 7.43
C GLY A 189 -0.01 11.76 6.39
N MET A 190 -0.40 11.94 5.13
CA MET A 190 0.49 12.48 4.08
C MET A 190 0.48 14.03 4.01
N VAL A 191 -0.46 14.67 4.71
CA VAL A 191 -0.61 16.14 4.70
C VAL A 191 -0.23 16.73 6.05
N LYS A 192 -0.52 16.03 7.14
CA LYS A 192 -0.20 16.46 8.48
C LYS A 192 0.55 15.36 9.21
N PRO A 193 1.63 15.69 9.92
CA PRO A 193 2.32 14.69 10.69
C PRO A 193 1.43 14.06 11.77
N GLU A 194 1.53 12.75 11.92
CA GLU A 194 0.78 11.96 12.88
C GLU A 194 1.72 11.31 13.90
N VAL A 195 1.29 11.21 15.16
CA VAL A 195 2.10 10.56 16.20
C VAL A 195 1.78 9.07 16.23
N MET A 196 2.76 8.24 15.90
CA MET A 196 2.62 6.78 15.83
C MET A 196 3.56 6.07 16.81
N PRO A 197 3.13 4.94 17.40
CA PRO A 197 4.01 4.07 18.17
C PRO A 197 4.96 3.30 17.25
N PHE A 198 6.16 3.04 17.75
CA PHE A 198 7.16 2.21 17.09
C PHE A 198 7.47 0.98 17.95
N GLY A 199 7.96 -0.08 17.31
CA GLY A 199 8.30 -1.35 17.95
C GLY A 199 9.38 -1.27 19.03
N ASP A 200 10.11 -0.16 19.11
CA ASP A 200 11.09 0.13 20.17
C ASP A 200 10.47 0.75 21.43
N GLY A 201 9.15 0.92 21.46
CA GLY A 201 8.40 1.47 22.59
C GLY A 201 8.31 3.01 22.61
N HIS A 202 8.87 3.70 21.62
CA HIS A 202 8.78 5.15 21.51
C HIS A 202 7.66 5.58 20.56
N TYR A 203 7.13 6.78 20.81
CA TYR A 203 6.22 7.45 19.89
C TYR A 203 7.01 8.45 19.05
N ARG A 204 6.73 8.50 17.75
CA ARG A 204 7.38 9.42 16.82
C ARG A 204 6.34 10.13 15.97
N CYS A 205 6.65 11.37 15.62
CA CYS A 205 5.89 12.11 14.62
C CYS A 205 6.30 11.60 13.24
N ILE A 206 5.36 11.15 12.42
CA ILE A 206 5.61 10.61 11.09
C ILE A 206 4.89 11.42 10.01
N ILE A 207 5.42 11.37 8.79
CA ILE A 207 4.83 11.93 7.57
C ILE A 207 5.02 10.98 6.38
#